data_AF-A0A444R2T9-F1
#
_entry.id   AF-A0A444R2T9-F1
#
_cell.length_a   1.000
_cell.length_b   1.000
_cell.length_c   1.000
_cell.angle_alpha   90.00
_cell.angle_beta   90.00
_cell.angle_gamma   90.00
#
_symmetry.space_group_name_H-M   'P 1'
#
loop_
_entity.id
_entity.type
_entity.pdbx_description
1 polymer ?
#
loop_
_entity_poly.entity_id
_entity_poly.type
_entity_poly.pdbx_seq_one_letter_code
_entity_poly.pdbx_strand_id
1 'polypeptide(L)'
;MKKINFAFIILFLFSLPLIIFYQPWVNALPPTPRHASPEQLEKTVRYLTQTVHPRSADNIDNLNRSAEYIKEVFISNGARVTAQDVPITGGPYKNIVANYGPADGPLIIIG
;
A
#
# COMPACT_ATOMS: atom_id res chain seq x y z
N MET A 1 41.29 38.58 -2.02
CA MET A 1 40.65 37.79 -0.95
C MET A 1 39.13 38.02 -0.84
N LYS A 2 38.61 39.25 -0.67
CA LYS A 2 37.15 39.49 -0.52
C LYS A 2 36.25 39.01 -1.68
N LYS A 3 36.68 39.17 -2.94
CA LYS A 3 35.91 38.73 -4.13
C LYS A 3 35.80 37.21 -4.26
N ILE A 4 36.82 36.48 -3.81
CA ILE A 4 36.87 35.02 -3.81
C ILE A 4 35.81 34.47 -2.84
N ASN A 5 35.69 35.06 -1.65
CA ASN A 5 34.67 34.68 -0.67
C ASN A 5 33.24 34.96 -1.15
N PHE A 6 33.03 36.04 -1.91
CA PHE A 6 31.71 36.38 -2.48
C PHE A 6 31.27 35.39 -3.56
N ALA A 7 32.20 34.93 -4.41
CA ALA A 7 31.92 33.92 -5.43
C ALA A 7 31.50 32.57 -4.79
N PHE A 8 32.13 32.18 -3.67
CA PHE A 8 31.76 30.96 -2.95
C PHE A 8 30.35 31.03 -2.34
N ILE A 9 29.93 32.21 -1.85
CA ILE A 9 28.57 32.41 -1.31
C ILE A 9 27.53 32.24 -2.41
N ILE A 10 27.78 32.81 -3.59
CA ILE A 10 26.88 32.66 -4.74
C ILE A 10 26.79 31.20 -5.15
N LEU A 11 27.93 30.51 -5.28
CA LEU A 11 27.95 29.09 -5.66
C LEU A 11 27.20 28.22 -4.65
N PHE A 12 27.37 28.49 -3.35
CA PHE A 12 26.66 27.79 -2.29
C PHE A 12 25.14 28.02 -2.38
N LEU A 13 24.70 29.27 -2.56
CA LEU A 13 23.28 29.61 -2.74
C LEU A 13 22.64 28.93 -3.96
N PHE A 14 23.37 28.84 -5.08
CA PHE A 14 22.88 28.13 -6.27
C PHE A 14 22.89 26.60 -6.11
N SER A 15 23.73 26.06 -5.23
CA SER A 15 23.76 24.62 -4.95
C SER A 15 22.66 24.15 -3.99
N LEU A 16 22.11 25.04 -3.15
CA LEU A 16 21.09 24.69 -2.15
C LEU A 16 19.81 24.07 -2.75
N PRO A 17 19.22 24.60 -3.84
CA PRO A 17 18.09 23.96 -4.49
C PRO A 17 18.42 22.55 -4.98
N LEU A 18 19.62 22.35 -5.57
CA LEU A 18 20.05 21.02 -6.02
C LEU A 18 20.15 20.04 -4.86
N ILE A 19 20.67 20.46 -3.70
CA ILE A 19 20.77 19.60 -2.52
C ILE A 19 19.37 19.27 -1.96
N ILE A 20 18.46 20.24 -1.91
CA ILE A 20 17.09 20.07 -1.39
C ILE A 20 16.25 19.15 -2.29
N PHE A 21 16.33 19.34 -3.62
CA PHE A 21 15.50 18.58 -4.56
C PHE A 21 16.11 17.22 -4.94
N TYR A 22 17.44 17.09 -4.94
CA TYR A 22 18.11 15.87 -5.41
C TYR A 22 18.60 14.93 -4.29
N GLN A 23 18.40 15.32 -3.03
CA GLN A 23 18.72 14.54 -1.82
C GLN A 23 19.98 13.65 -1.98
N PRO A 24 21.16 14.24 -2.24
CA PRO A 24 22.35 13.50 -2.69
C PRO A 24 22.90 12.50 -1.66
N TRP A 25 22.46 12.59 -0.40
CA TRP A 25 22.82 11.68 0.68
C TRP A 25 21.73 10.65 1.02
N VAL A 26 20.61 10.62 0.28
CA VAL A 26 19.61 9.57 0.38
C VAL A 26 19.98 8.46 -0.59
N ASN A 27 20.48 7.36 -0.04
CA ASN A 27 20.69 6.13 -0.79
C ASN A 27 19.43 5.29 -0.73
N ALA A 28 19.09 4.64 -1.84
CA ALA A 28 18.08 3.59 -1.82
C ALA A 28 18.51 2.51 -0.83
N LEU A 29 17.59 2.09 0.03
CA LEU A 29 17.80 0.87 0.81
C LEU A 29 18.03 -0.29 -0.18
N PRO A 30 18.91 -1.26 0.16
CA PRO A 30 19.08 -2.43 -0.68
C PRO A 30 17.70 -3.07 -0.90
N PRO A 31 17.40 -3.55 -2.11
CA PRO A 31 16.14 -4.23 -2.37
C PRO A 31 16.00 -5.37 -1.36
N THR A 32 14.98 -5.29 -0.50
CA THR A 32 14.58 -6.43 0.32
C THR A 32 14.24 -7.56 -0.65
N PRO A 33 14.52 -8.84 -0.30
CA PRO A 33 14.09 -9.97 -1.12
C PRO A 33 12.63 -9.78 -1.51
N ARG A 34 12.31 -9.99 -2.79
CA ARG A 34 10.95 -9.77 -3.30
C ARG A 34 10.03 -10.78 -2.63
N HIS A 35 9.34 -10.36 -1.57
CA HIS A 35 8.52 -11.24 -0.74
C HIS A 35 7.20 -11.62 -1.42
N ALA A 36 6.68 -10.77 -2.31
CA ALA A 36 5.45 -11.02 -3.06
C ALA A 36 5.73 -11.48 -4.51
N SER A 37 5.02 -12.51 -4.97
CA SER A 37 5.06 -12.96 -6.37
C SER A 37 4.38 -11.92 -7.28
N PRO A 38 5.09 -11.38 -8.30
CA PRO A 38 4.49 -10.48 -9.29
C PRO A 38 3.29 -11.10 -10.01
N GLU A 39 3.36 -12.39 -10.33
CA GLU A 39 2.34 -13.13 -11.05
C GLU A 39 1.04 -13.22 -10.23
N GLN A 40 1.18 -13.48 -8.92
CA GLN A 40 0.05 -13.54 -8.01
C GLN A 40 -0.58 -12.15 -7.80
N LEU A 41 0.24 -11.10 -7.75
CA LEU A 41 -0.23 -9.72 -7.68
C LEU A 41 -1.04 -9.35 -8.93
N GLU A 42 -0.50 -9.63 -10.12
CA GLU A 42 -1.19 -9.36 -11.38
C GLU A 42 -2.51 -10.12 -11.46
N LYS A 43 -2.52 -11.41 -11.13
CA LYS A 43 -3.74 -12.24 -11.10
C LYS A 43 -4.82 -11.63 -10.21
N THR A 44 -4.44 -11.21 -9.00
CA THR A 44 -5.34 -10.57 -8.03
C THR A 44 -5.89 -9.26 -8.58
N VAL A 45 -5.03 -8.40 -9.10
CA VAL A 45 -5.42 -7.09 -9.67
C VAL A 45 -6.36 -7.27 -10.86
N ARG A 46 -6.05 -8.19 -11.79
CA ARG A 46 -6.91 -8.47 -12.95
C ARG A 46 -8.27 -8.98 -12.53
N TYR A 47 -8.34 -9.91 -11.58
CA TYR A 47 -9.63 -10.37 -11.06
C TYR A 47 -10.47 -9.19 -10.55
N LEU A 48 -9.90 -8.36 -9.66
CA LEU A 48 -10.60 -7.24 -9.03
C LEU A 48 -10.98 -6.12 -10.01
N THR A 49 -10.20 -5.90 -11.07
CA THR A 49 -10.39 -4.77 -11.98
C THR A 49 -11.07 -5.13 -13.30
N GLN A 50 -11.03 -6.40 -13.71
CA GLN A 50 -11.56 -6.86 -15.00
C GLN A 50 -12.71 -7.84 -14.82
N THR A 51 -12.67 -8.71 -13.79
CA THR A 51 -13.70 -9.74 -13.58
C THR A 51 -14.84 -9.28 -12.67
N VAL A 52 -14.53 -8.59 -11.57
CA VAL A 52 -15.53 -8.08 -10.60
C VAL A 52 -15.64 -6.56 -10.64
N HIS A 53 -15.76 -6.01 -11.85
CA HIS A 53 -15.89 -4.58 -12.11
C HIS A 53 -17.31 -4.22 -12.59
N PRO A 54 -17.85 -3.04 -12.21
CA PRO A 54 -17.31 -2.09 -11.23
C PRO A 54 -17.56 -2.55 -9.79
N ARG A 55 -16.64 -2.17 -8.89
CA ARG A 55 -16.67 -2.48 -7.46
C ARG A 55 -16.94 -1.20 -6.67
N SER A 56 -18.20 -0.79 -6.60
CA SER A 56 -18.65 0.42 -5.89
C SER A 56 -19.88 0.14 -5.02
N ALA A 57 -20.25 1.12 -4.19
CA ALA A 57 -21.48 1.11 -3.40
C ALA A 57 -22.75 0.91 -4.25
N ASP A 58 -22.76 1.42 -5.48
CA ASP A 58 -23.87 1.26 -6.42
C ASP A 58 -23.90 -0.14 -7.07
N ASN A 59 -22.85 -0.95 -6.87
CA ASN A 59 -22.65 -2.26 -7.50
C ASN A 59 -22.36 -3.32 -6.42
N ILE A 60 -23.28 -3.45 -5.47
CA ILE A 60 -23.16 -4.29 -4.26
C ILE A 60 -22.80 -5.75 -4.58
N ASP A 61 -23.33 -6.33 -5.65
CA ASP A 61 -23.03 -7.72 -6.00
C ASP A 61 -21.54 -7.92 -6.31
N ASN A 62 -20.96 -7.02 -7.11
CA ASN A 62 -19.53 -7.06 -7.42
C ASN A 62 -18.67 -6.70 -6.19
N LEU A 63 -19.14 -5.79 -5.34
CA LEU A 63 -18.50 -5.47 -4.07
C LEU A 63 -18.44 -6.70 -3.15
N ASN A 64 -19.54 -7.44 -3.03
CA ASN A 64 -19.62 -8.67 -2.25
C ASN A 64 -18.78 -9.80 -2.85
N ARG A 65 -18.80 -9.99 -4.17
CA ARG A 65 -17.93 -10.98 -4.85
C ARG A 65 -16.45 -10.68 -4.64
N SER A 66 -16.09 -9.41 -4.61
CA SER A 66 -14.71 -8.99 -4.31
C SER A 66 -14.33 -9.29 -2.86
N ALA A 67 -15.22 -9.00 -1.92
CA ALA A 67 -15.00 -9.31 -0.51
C ALA A 67 -14.84 -10.82 -0.28
N GLU A 68 -15.67 -11.64 -0.92
CA GLU A 68 -15.58 -13.09 -0.82
C GLU A 68 -14.29 -13.62 -1.45
N TYR A 69 -13.90 -13.12 -2.62
CA TYR A 69 -12.62 -13.48 -3.24
C TYR A 69 -11.42 -13.17 -2.31
N ILE A 70 -11.39 -11.97 -1.71
CA ILE A 70 -10.32 -11.57 -0.78
C ILE A 70 -10.32 -12.47 0.45
N LYS A 71 -11.50 -12.77 1.01
CA LYS A 71 -11.65 -13.69 2.14
C LYS A 71 -11.10 -15.07 1.82
N GLU A 72 -11.46 -15.66 0.69
CA GLU A 72 -10.96 -16.99 0.29
C GLU A 72 -9.45 -16.99 0.02
N VAL A 73 -8.91 -15.93 -0.57
CA VAL A 73 -7.46 -15.77 -0.71
C VAL A 73 -6.77 -15.72 0.65
N PHE A 74 -7.28 -14.98 1.62
CA PHE A 74 -6.69 -14.95 2.96
C PHE A 74 -6.80 -16.29 3.70
N ILE A 75 -7.97 -16.95 3.64
CA ILE A 75 -8.17 -18.28 4.26
C ILE A 75 -7.20 -19.29 3.66
N SER A 76 -7.08 -19.35 2.33
CA SER A 76 -6.17 -20.28 1.66
C SER A 76 -4.69 -20.03 1.97
N ASN A 77 -4.32 -18.83 2.42
CA ASN A 77 -2.98 -18.49 2.88
C ASN A 77 -2.80 -18.62 4.41
N GLY A 78 -3.78 -19.22 5.12
CA GLY A 78 -3.67 -19.55 6.54
C GLY A 78 -4.08 -18.43 7.50
N ALA A 79 -4.74 -17.37 7.02
CA ALA A 79 -5.26 -16.33 7.90
C ALA A 79 -6.46 -16.81 8.72
N ARG A 80 -6.60 -16.24 9.93
CA ARG A 80 -7.88 -16.22 10.64
C ARG A 80 -8.65 -15.00 10.16
N VAL A 81 -9.69 -15.22 9.34
CA VAL A 81 -10.44 -14.15 8.69
C VAL A 81 -11.75 -13.88 9.41
N THR A 82 -12.04 -12.60 9.63
CA THR A 82 -13.34 -12.12 10.14
C THR A 82 -13.93 -11.11 9.18
N ALA A 83 -15.20 -11.28 8.83
CA ALA A 83 -15.99 -10.25 8.17
C ALA A 83 -16.61 -9.35 9.25
N GLN A 84 -16.28 -8.07 9.23
CA GLN A 84 -16.79 -7.07 10.15
C GLN A 84 -17.82 -6.20 9.42
N ASP A 85 -19.07 -6.23 9.88
CA ASP A 85 -20.11 -5.37 9.33
C ASP A 85 -19.84 -3.89 9.67
N VAL A 86 -20.05 -3.02 8.69
CA VAL A 86 -19.86 -1.57 8.79
C VAL A 86 -21.25 -0.92 8.76
N PRO A 87 -21.75 -0.41 9.91
CA PRO A 87 -23.11 0.08 10.05
C PRO A 87 -23.24 1.52 9.53
N ILE A 88 -23.14 1.71 8.22
CA ILE A 88 -23.37 2.99 7.55
C ILE A 88 -24.61 2.92 6.65
N THR A 89 -25.25 4.06 6.44
CA THR A 89 -26.39 4.19 5.53
C THR A 89 -25.98 3.80 4.11
N GLY A 90 -26.80 2.98 3.42
CA GLY A 90 -26.60 2.66 2.00
C GLY A 90 -26.14 1.23 1.70
N GLY A 91 -26.05 0.33 2.68
CA GLY A 91 -25.90 -1.10 2.41
C GLY A 91 -25.12 -1.85 3.49
N PRO A 92 -25.19 -3.20 3.51
CA PRO A 92 -24.39 -3.99 4.43
C PRO A 92 -22.95 -4.07 3.92
N TYR A 93 -22.17 -3.02 4.18
CA TYR A 93 -20.74 -3.00 3.88
C TYR A 93 -19.98 -3.86 4.89
N LYS A 94 -18.88 -4.46 4.42
CA LYS A 94 -18.06 -5.35 5.24
C LYS A 94 -16.59 -5.02 5.06
N ASN A 95 -15.87 -4.94 6.17
CA ASN A 95 -14.42 -5.07 6.16
C ASN A 95 -14.06 -6.56 6.22
N ILE A 96 -13.06 -6.97 5.45
CA ILE A 96 -12.47 -8.31 5.55
C ILE A 96 -11.15 -8.17 6.27
N VAL A 97 -11.08 -8.69 7.50
CA VAL A 97 -9.89 -8.58 8.36
C VAL A 97 -9.21 -9.94 8.43
N ALA A 98 -7.93 -10.00 8.07
CA ALA A 98 -7.11 -11.20 8.14
C ALA A 98 -6.05 -11.08 9.23
N ASN A 99 -6.07 -12.00 10.19
CA ASN A 99 -5.09 -12.05 11.28
C ASN A 99 -4.10 -13.20 11.05
N TYR A 100 -2.81 -12.90 11.13
CA TYR A 100 -1.71 -13.85 11.07
C TYR A 100 -0.90 -13.81 12.37
N GLY A 101 -0.21 -14.89 12.72
CA GLY A 101 0.62 -14.97 13.93
C GLY A 101 -0.18 -15.20 15.24
N PRO A 102 0.43 -15.01 16.42
CA PRO A 102 -0.20 -15.18 17.73
C PRO A 102 -1.19 -14.05 18.05
N ALA A 103 -2.15 -14.32 18.94
CA ALA A 103 -3.19 -13.35 19.30
C ALA A 103 -2.72 -12.28 20.31
N ASP A 104 -1.68 -12.58 21.07
CA ASP A 104 -1.15 -11.81 22.20
C ASP A 104 0.26 -11.23 21.94
N GLY A 105 0.73 -11.30 20.69
CA GLY A 105 2.03 -10.76 20.27
C GLY A 105 1.99 -9.28 19.86
N PRO A 106 3.17 -8.67 19.59
CA PRO A 106 3.26 -7.34 18.98
C PRO A 106 2.46 -7.27 17.67
N LEU A 107 1.60 -6.25 17.56
CA LEU A 107 0.67 -6.09 16.45
C LEU A 107 1.21 -5.12 15.39
N ILE A 108 1.15 -5.54 14.12
CA ILE A 108 1.35 -4.69 12.96
C ILE A 108 0.06 -4.71 12.14
N ILE A 109 -0.48 -3.53 11.82
CA ILE A 109 -1.70 -3.37 11.01
C ILE A 109 -1.30 -2.91 9.61
N ILE A 110 -1.81 -3.60 8.58
CA ILE A 110 -1.66 -3.26 7.17
C ILE A 110 -3.08 -3.06 6.61
N GLY A 111 -3.36 -1.88 6.06
CA GLY A 111 -4.67 -1.50 5.52
C GLY A 111 -4.54 -0.59 4.31
#